data_AF-A0A932TJL5-F1
#
_entry.id   AF-A0A932TJL5-F1
#
_cell.length_a   1.000
_cell.length_b   1.000
_cell.length_c   1.000
_cell.angle_alpha   90.00
_cell.angle_beta   90.00
_cell.angle_gamma   90.00
#
_symmetry.space_group_name_H-M   'P 1'
#
loop_
_entity.id
_entity.type
_entity.pdbx_description
1 polymer ?
#
loop_
_entity_poly.entity_id
_entity_poly.type
_entity_poly.pdbx_seq_one_letter_code
_entity_poly.pdbx_strand_id
1 'polypeptide(L)'
;MAHSPMVIAIDGPSGVGKSTVARAVAERLGLPYVESGAMYRAVALLALETATPLADAAALGAIAKRAEFRFESSAAGNRLWLDGRDVTEAIRSEDVTHAASIVSTHATVRTHLVERQRALGAAGGVVMEGRDIGTVVFPDADLKIFL
;
A
#
# COMPACT_ATOMS: atom_id res chain seq x y z
N MET A 1 -30.72 -3.97 -0.81
CA MET A 1 -29.85 -3.18 -1.71
C MET A 1 -28.43 -3.60 -1.43
N ALA A 2 -27.66 -4.02 -2.43
CA ALA A 2 -26.24 -4.27 -2.23
C ALA A 2 -25.59 -2.92 -1.90
N HIS A 3 -25.02 -2.78 -0.71
CA HIS A 3 -24.27 -1.58 -0.34
C HIS A 3 -23.00 -1.55 -1.19
N SER A 4 -22.65 -0.39 -1.73
CA SER A 4 -21.36 -0.20 -2.41
C SER A 4 -20.22 -0.54 -1.43
N PRO A 5 -19.10 -1.11 -1.93
CA PRO A 5 -17.97 -1.47 -1.08
C PRO A 5 -17.43 -0.24 -0.34
N MET A 6 -17.45 -0.26 0.99
CA MET A 6 -17.06 0.87 1.84
C MET A 6 -15.56 1.13 1.79
N VAL A 7 -15.14 2.35 1.47
CA VAL A 7 -13.73 2.77 1.43
C VAL A 7 -13.46 3.81 2.50
N ILE A 8 -12.52 3.51 3.40
CA ILE A 8 -12.05 4.41 4.44
C ILE A 8 -10.58 4.76 4.16
N ALA A 9 -10.31 6.04 3.93
CA ALA A 9 -8.98 6.58 3.73
C ALA A 9 -8.43 7.17 5.04
N ILE A 10 -7.21 6.79 5.42
CA ILE A 10 -6.52 7.32 6.60
C ILE A 10 -5.15 7.86 6.19
N ASP A 11 -5.03 9.19 6.14
CA ASP A 11 -3.83 9.90 5.72
C ASP A 11 -3.09 10.53 6.91
N GLY A 12 -1.83 10.90 6.69
CA GLY A 12 -1.00 11.60 7.69
C GLY A 12 0.49 11.28 7.59
N PRO A 13 1.37 12.01 8.29
CA PRO A 13 2.80 11.79 8.24
C PRO A 13 3.20 10.47 8.93
N SER A 14 4.44 10.04 8.74
CA SER A 14 4.97 8.84 9.42
C SER A 14 4.99 9.05 10.94
N GLY A 15 4.70 8.00 11.72
CA GLY A 15 4.83 8.02 13.19
C GLY A 15 3.62 8.54 13.98
N VAL A 16 2.56 9.04 13.34
CA VAL A 16 1.36 9.57 14.04
C VAL A 16 0.35 8.49 14.48
N GLY A 17 0.66 7.21 14.28
CA GLY A 17 -0.20 6.09 14.71
C GLY A 17 -1.25 5.63 13.69
N LYS A 18 -1.16 6.04 12.41
CA LYS A 18 -2.08 5.62 11.33
C LYS A 18 -2.30 4.13 11.26
N SER A 19 -1.23 3.35 11.16
CA SER A 19 -1.32 1.89 11.04
C SER A 19 -2.04 1.25 12.24
N THR A 20 -1.87 1.80 13.44
CA THR A 20 -2.59 1.35 14.64
C THR A 20 -4.08 1.63 14.54
N VAL A 21 -4.46 2.86 14.18
CA VAL A 21 -5.88 3.27 14.03
C VAL A 21 -6.54 2.50 12.88
N ALA A 22 -5.89 2.45 11.72
CA ALA A 22 -6.39 1.79 10.51
C ALA A 22 -6.65 0.31 10.73
N ARG A 23 -5.71 -0.40 11.36
CA ARG A 23 -5.90 -1.81 11.73
C ARG A 23 -7.08 -1.99 12.67
N ALA A 24 -7.18 -1.20 13.74
CA ALA A 24 -8.28 -1.32 14.70
C ALA A 24 -9.65 -1.01 14.06
N VAL A 25 -9.72 -0.05 13.13
CA VAL A 25 -10.94 0.26 12.38
C VAL A 25 -11.30 -0.90 11.45
N ALA A 26 -10.33 -1.44 10.70
CA ALA A 26 -10.54 -2.56 9.79
C ALA A 26 -11.04 -3.80 10.51
N GLU A 27 -10.42 -4.17 11.64
CA GLU A 27 -10.83 -5.31 12.47
C GLU A 27 -12.27 -5.15 12.99
N ARG A 28 -12.63 -3.96 13.48
CA ARG A 28 -13.99 -3.69 13.99
C ARG A 28 -15.06 -3.72 12.92
N LEU A 29 -14.71 -3.35 11.69
CA LEU A 29 -15.65 -3.30 10.56
C LEU A 29 -15.64 -4.57 9.71
N GLY A 30 -14.72 -5.52 9.98
CA GLY A 30 -14.54 -6.72 9.16
C GLY A 30 -14.07 -6.40 7.74
N LEU A 31 -13.36 -5.28 7.56
CA LEU A 31 -12.86 -4.84 6.26
C LEU A 31 -11.37 -5.22 6.07
N PRO A 32 -10.92 -5.44 4.84
CA PRO A 32 -9.49 -5.57 4.53
C PRO A 32 -8.71 -4.32 4.96
N TYR A 33 -7.51 -4.53 5.52
CA TYR A 33 -6.58 -3.46 5.86
C TYR A 33 -5.40 -3.42 4.89
N VAL A 34 -5.16 -2.26 4.28
CA VAL A 34 -4.03 -2.04 3.37
C VAL A 34 -3.18 -0.86 3.85
N GLU A 35 -1.90 -1.11 4.11
CA GLU A 35 -0.90 -0.05 4.21
C GLU A 35 -0.24 0.20 2.85
N SER A 36 -0.63 1.30 2.19
CA SER A 36 -0.13 1.62 0.85
C SER A 36 1.40 1.72 0.79
N GLY A 37 2.04 2.19 1.87
CA GLY A 37 3.48 2.30 1.99
C GLY A 37 4.21 0.96 1.85
N ALA A 38 3.60 -0.16 2.26
CA ALA A 38 4.19 -1.49 2.08
C ALA A 38 4.31 -1.88 0.61
N MET A 39 3.41 -1.41 -0.26
CA MET A 39 3.50 -1.68 -1.71
C MET A 39 4.72 -1.00 -2.33
N TYR A 40 4.99 0.26 -1.96
CA TYR A 40 6.20 0.96 -2.40
C TYR A 40 7.47 0.28 -1.89
N ARG A 41 7.47 -0.19 -0.63
CA ARG A 41 8.58 -0.97 -0.07
C ARG A 41 8.75 -2.33 -0.75
N ALA A 42 7.68 -2.99 -1.17
CA ALA A 42 7.76 -4.22 -1.95
C ALA A 42 8.35 -4.00 -3.35
N VAL A 43 7.98 -2.90 -4.04
CA VAL A 43 8.63 -2.53 -5.32
C VAL A 43 10.12 -2.24 -5.11
N ALA A 44 10.46 -1.52 -4.04
CA ALA A 44 11.85 -1.24 -3.69
C ALA A 44 12.65 -2.52 -3.36
N LEU A 45 12.05 -3.45 -2.60
CA LEU A 45 12.65 -4.75 -2.31
C LEU A 45 12.99 -5.51 -3.61
N LEU A 46 12.03 -5.61 -4.54
CA LEU A 46 12.29 -6.24 -5.84
C LEU A 46 13.39 -5.53 -6.61
N ALA A 47 13.39 -4.20 -6.63
CA ALA A 47 14.43 -3.44 -7.33
C ALA A 47 15.83 -3.71 -6.75
N LEU A 48 15.96 -3.81 -5.42
CA LEU A 48 17.22 -4.13 -4.76
C LEU A 48 17.66 -5.58 -5.06
N GLU A 49 16.74 -6.55 -4.98
CA GLU A 49 17.02 -7.96 -5.26
C GLU A 49 17.42 -8.20 -6.73
N THR A 50 16.87 -7.44 -7.66
CA THR A 50 17.20 -7.54 -9.10
C THR A 50 18.28 -6.55 -9.54
N ALA A 51 18.95 -5.87 -8.60
CA ALA A 51 19.94 -4.82 -8.86
C ALA A 51 19.48 -3.77 -9.88
N THR A 52 18.18 -3.46 -9.89
CA THR A 52 17.57 -2.46 -10.77
C THR A 52 17.89 -1.06 -10.25
N PRO A 53 18.47 -0.17 -11.08
CA PRO A 53 18.81 1.18 -10.66
C PRO A 53 17.58 1.95 -10.17
N LEU A 54 17.64 2.52 -8.97
CA LEU A 54 16.53 3.29 -8.39
C LEU A 54 16.24 4.60 -9.14
N ALA A 55 17.13 5.03 -10.05
CA ALA A 55 16.93 6.16 -10.94
C ALA A 55 16.18 5.79 -12.23
N ASP A 56 16.03 4.50 -12.55
CA ASP A 56 15.37 4.05 -13.77
C ASP A 56 13.85 3.95 -13.55
N ALA A 57 13.16 5.06 -13.81
CA ALA A 57 11.72 5.16 -13.66
C ALA A 57 10.94 4.15 -14.52
N ALA A 58 11.47 3.78 -15.69
CA ALA A 58 10.81 2.84 -16.60
C ALA A 58 10.91 1.41 -16.07
N ALA A 59 12.09 0.99 -15.64
CA ALA A 59 12.31 -0.32 -15.04
C ALA A 59 11.52 -0.49 -13.74
N LEU A 60 11.52 0.53 -12.86
CA LEU A 60 10.72 0.52 -11.64
C LEU A 60 9.22 0.47 -11.91
N GLY A 61 8.74 1.21 -12.92
CA GLY A 61 7.35 1.15 -13.37
C GLY A 61 6.96 -0.26 -13.84
N ALA A 62 7.85 -0.94 -14.58
CA ALA A 62 7.63 -2.32 -15.01
C ALA A 62 7.56 -3.30 -13.83
N ILE A 63 8.39 -3.12 -12.80
CA ILE A 63 8.32 -3.88 -11.54
C ILE A 63 6.95 -3.64 -10.88
N ALA A 64 6.54 -2.39 -10.69
CA ALA A 64 5.27 -2.04 -10.06
C ALA A 64 4.06 -2.60 -10.82
N LYS A 65 4.12 -2.64 -12.15
CA LYS A 65 3.06 -3.17 -13.01
C LYS A 65 2.90 -4.69 -12.87
N ARG A 66 4.03 -5.42 -12.86
CA ARG A 66 4.05 -6.89 -12.86
C ARG A 66 3.87 -7.52 -11.47
N ALA A 67 4.27 -6.81 -10.42
CA ALA A 67 4.26 -7.33 -9.06
C ALA A 67 2.85 -7.74 -8.62
N GLU A 68 2.74 -8.93 -8.03
CA GLU A 68 1.50 -9.43 -7.45
C GLU A 68 1.51 -9.21 -5.93
N PHE A 69 0.57 -8.38 -5.45
CA PHE A 69 0.43 -8.06 -4.04
C PHE A 69 -0.78 -8.79 -3.45
N ARG A 70 -0.59 -9.49 -2.33
CA ARG A 70 -1.70 -10.01 -1.53
C ARG A 70 -1.52 -9.62 -0.07
N PHE A 71 -2.52 -8.94 0.47
CA PHE A 71 -2.58 -8.55 1.87
C PHE A 71 -3.38 -9.58 2.65
N GLU A 72 -2.85 -10.02 3.79
CA GLU A 72 -3.55 -10.90 4.72
C GLU A 72 -3.55 -10.27 6.10
N SER A 73 -4.72 -9.78 6.51
CA SER A 73 -4.91 -9.21 7.84
C SER A 73 -5.31 -10.30 8.83
N SER A 74 -4.62 -10.37 9.96
CA SER A 74 -4.90 -11.29 11.06
C SER A 74 -4.70 -10.59 12.40
N ALA A 75 -5.15 -11.22 13.49
CA ALA A 75 -4.87 -10.73 14.84
C ALA A 75 -3.37 -10.60 15.14
N ALA A 76 -2.52 -11.40 14.46
CA ALA A 76 -1.06 -11.35 14.60
C ALA A 76 -0.40 -10.20 13.81
N GLY A 77 -1.16 -9.49 12.97
CA GLY A 77 -0.67 -8.40 12.13
C GLY A 77 -1.11 -8.52 10.68
N ASN A 78 -0.68 -7.55 9.87
CA ASN A 78 -0.91 -7.53 8.43
C ASN A 78 0.30 -8.11 7.71
N ARG A 79 0.09 -9.17 6.94
CA ARG A 79 1.13 -9.78 6.11
C ARG A 79 1.04 -9.26 4.69
N LEU A 80 2.19 -8.97 4.09
CA LEU A 80 2.29 -8.68 2.66
C LEU A 80 2.99 -9.84 1.96
N TRP A 81 2.27 -10.44 1.03
CA TRP A 81 2.81 -11.37 0.06
C TRP A 81 3.12 -10.65 -1.24
N LEU A 82 4.30 -10.94 -1.79
CA LEU A 82 4.80 -10.39 -3.05
C LEU A 82 5.22 -11.55 -3.94
N ASP A 83 4.61 -11.69 -5.12
CA ASP A 83 4.91 -12.77 -6.07
C ASP A 83 4.87 -14.17 -5.39
N GLY A 84 3.90 -14.38 -4.49
CA GLY A 84 3.68 -15.66 -3.80
C GLY A 84 4.55 -15.94 -2.57
N ARG A 85 5.43 -15.01 -2.16
CA ARG A 85 6.25 -15.13 -0.94
C ARG A 85 5.92 -14.06 0.10
N ASP A 86 6.02 -14.41 1.37
CA ASP A 86 5.86 -13.46 2.47
C ASP A 86 7.08 -12.54 2.54
N VAL A 87 6.86 -11.24 2.42
CA VAL A 87 7.90 -10.20 2.48
C VAL A 87 7.72 -9.25 3.68
N THR A 88 6.83 -9.57 4.61
CA THR A 88 6.38 -8.69 5.70
C THR A 88 7.52 -8.08 6.51
N GLU A 89 8.54 -8.87 6.86
CA GLU A 89 9.71 -8.37 7.59
C GLU A 89 10.78 -7.78 6.65
N ALA A 90 10.98 -8.37 5.47
CA ALA A 90 11.99 -7.91 4.51
C ALA A 90 11.75 -6.45 4.08
N ILE A 91 10.48 -6.08 3.88
CA ILE A 91 10.10 -4.72 3.48
C ILE A 91 10.31 -3.68 4.59
N ARG A 92 10.64 -4.07 5.82
CA ARG A 92 10.86 -3.16 6.96
C ARG A 92 12.33 -2.84 7.22
N SER A 93 13.24 -3.46 6.46
CA SER A 93 14.66 -3.12 6.56
C SER A 93 14.92 -1.64 6.21
N GLU A 94 15.99 -1.11 6.78
CA GLU A 94 16.38 0.30 6.56
C GLU A 94 16.67 0.58 5.08
N ASP A 95 17.43 -0.31 4.43
CA ASP A 95 17.76 -0.19 2.99
C ASP A 95 16.50 -0.16 2.11
N VAL A 96 15.52 -1.03 2.38
CA VAL A 96 14.26 -1.05 1.62
C VAL A 96 13.44 0.21 1.91
N THR A 97 13.41 0.67 3.16
CA THR A 97 12.69 1.90 3.54
C THR A 97 13.28 3.14 2.86
N HIS A 98 14.61 3.23 2.81
CA HIS A 98 15.31 4.29 2.08
C HIS A 98 15.03 4.21 0.58
N ALA A 99 15.18 3.03 -0.02
CA ALA A 99 14.90 2.81 -1.45
C ALA A 99 13.44 3.13 -1.81
N ALA A 100 12.49 2.78 -0.94
CA ALA A 100 11.07 3.07 -1.15
C ALA A 100 10.77 4.57 -1.21
N SER A 101 11.51 5.38 -0.46
CA SER A 101 11.38 6.84 -0.52
C SER A 101 11.71 7.35 -1.93
N ILE A 102 12.79 6.85 -2.53
CA ILE A 102 13.18 7.18 -3.92
C ILE A 102 12.16 6.62 -4.92
N VAL A 103 11.80 5.34 -4.78
CA VAL A 103 10.81 4.66 -5.64
C VAL A 103 9.48 5.41 -5.68
N SER A 104 9.03 5.93 -4.53
CA SER A 104 7.76 6.66 -4.41
C SER A 104 7.72 8.01 -5.15
N THR A 105 8.88 8.56 -5.56
CA THR A 105 8.96 9.81 -6.34
C THR A 105 8.68 9.61 -7.82
N HIS A 106 8.80 8.36 -8.32
CA HIS A 106 8.61 8.06 -9.74
C HIS A 106 7.12 7.99 -10.09
N ALA A 107 6.67 8.88 -10.97
CA ALA A 107 5.27 8.95 -11.39
C ALA A 107 4.77 7.63 -12.00
N THR A 108 5.60 6.94 -12.79
CA THR A 108 5.27 5.65 -13.40
C THR A 108 4.95 4.56 -12.36
N VAL A 109 5.70 4.52 -11.26
CA VAL A 109 5.44 3.62 -10.13
C VAL A 109 4.13 3.99 -9.46
N ARG A 110 3.96 5.28 -9.14
CA ARG A 110 2.75 5.79 -8.48
C ARG A 110 1.50 5.46 -9.29
N THR A 111 1.50 5.66 -10.60
CA THR A 111 0.37 5.34 -11.49
C THR A 111 -0.06 3.88 -11.33
N HIS A 112 0.87 2.93 -11.46
CA HIS A 112 0.53 1.52 -11.36
C HIS A 112 0.10 1.10 -9.95
N LEU A 113 0.74 1.62 -8.91
CA LEU A 113 0.34 1.28 -7.54
C LEU A 113 -1.03 1.88 -7.18
N VAL A 114 -1.37 3.08 -7.64
CA VAL A 114 -2.70 3.69 -7.47
C VAL A 114 -3.78 2.85 -8.16
N GLU A 115 -3.53 2.37 -9.37
CA GLU A 115 -4.45 1.46 -10.08
C GLU A 115 -4.72 0.19 -9.27
N ARG A 116 -3.67 -0.42 -8.71
CA ARG A 116 -3.79 -1.62 -7.85
C ARG A 116 -4.53 -1.32 -6.55
N GLN A 117 -4.23 -0.20 -5.91
CA GLN A 117 -4.90 0.24 -4.68
C GLN A 117 -6.40 0.43 -4.92
N ARG A 118 -6.79 1.08 -6.01
CA ARG A 118 -8.20 1.25 -6.40
C ARG A 118 -8.90 -0.08 -6.63
N ALA A 119 -8.24 -1.03 -7.29
CA ALA A 119 -8.78 -2.37 -7.50
C ALA A 119 -9.04 -3.11 -6.17
N LEU A 120 -8.16 -2.94 -5.17
CA LEU A 120 -8.37 -3.51 -3.82
C LEU A 120 -9.61 -2.92 -3.14
N GLY A 121 -9.85 -1.61 -3.27
CA GLY A 121 -11.06 -0.98 -2.72
C GLY A 121 -12.35 -1.45 -3.40
N ALA A 122 -12.32 -1.62 -4.72
CA ALA A 122 -13.48 -2.04 -5.50
C ALA A 122 -13.94 -3.50 -5.25
N ALA A 123 -13.04 -4.36 -4.74
CA ALA A 123 -13.31 -5.79 -4.57
C ALA A 123 -14.24 -6.14 -3.40
N GLY A 124 -14.51 -5.22 -2.48
CA GLY A 124 -15.34 -5.50 -1.30
C GLY A 124 -15.26 -4.47 -0.17
N GLY A 125 -14.59 -3.32 -0.40
CA GLY A 125 -14.35 -2.30 0.61
C GLY A 125 -12.96 -2.45 1.21
N VAL A 126 -12.42 -1.37 1.78
CA VAL A 126 -11.06 -1.35 2.31
C VAL A 126 -10.90 -0.23 3.34
N VAL A 127 -10.09 -0.50 4.37
CA VAL A 127 -9.45 0.56 5.16
C VAL A 127 -8.02 0.69 4.67
N MET A 128 -7.70 1.82 4.03
CA MET A 128 -6.39 2.05 3.44
C MET A 128 -5.70 3.24 4.10
N GLU A 129 -4.45 3.04 4.53
CA GLU A 129 -3.62 4.10 5.10
C GLU A 129 -2.42 4.47 4.24
N GLY A 130 -2.06 5.75 4.27
CA GLY A 130 -1.03 6.33 3.42
C GLY A 130 -0.82 7.83 3.63
N ARG A 131 -0.40 8.52 2.57
CA ARG A 131 -0.15 9.98 2.59
C ARG A 131 -1.17 10.77 1.75
N ASP A 132 -1.73 10.12 0.73
CA ASP A 132 -2.57 10.72 -0.30
C ASP A 132 -3.73 9.79 -0.72
N ILE A 133 -4.19 8.95 0.21
CA ILE A 133 -5.27 8.00 -0.03
C ILE A 133 -6.58 8.74 -0.29
N GLY A 134 -6.98 9.67 0.56
CA GLY A 134 -8.25 10.40 0.44
C GLY A 134 -8.23 11.53 -0.59
N THR A 135 -7.07 11.89 -1.11
CA THR A 135 -6.90 13.00 -2.07
C THR A 135 -6.58 12.52 -3.48
N VAL A 136 -5.82 11.43 -3.64
CA VAL A 136 -5.36 10.92 -4.95
C VAL A 136 -5.94 9.54 -5.24
N VAL A 137 -5.82 8.60 -4.30
CA VAL A 137 -6.21 7.20 -4.55
C VAL A 137 -7.73 7.07 -4.61
N PHE A 138 -8.42 7.53 -3.57
CA PHE A 138 -9.85 7.50 -3.36
C PHE A 138 -10.38 8.90 -3.02
N PRO A 139 -10.42 9.82 -4.00
CA PRO A 139 -11.03 11.14 -3.80
C PRO A 139 -12.51 11.08 -3.45
N ASP A 140 -13.16 9.94 -3.68
CA ASP A 140 -14.58 9.71 -3.35
C ASP A 140 -14.75 8.68 -2.21
N ALA A 141 -13.73 8.46 -1.38
CA ALA A 141 -13.84 7.57 -0.21
C ALA A 141 -15.01 7.99 0.71
N ASP A 142 -15.75 7.01 1.23
CA ASP A 142 -16.91 7.22 2.11
C ASP A 142 -16.52 7.94 3.40
N LEU A 143 -15.31 7.70 3.90
CA LEU A 143 -14.74 8.39 5.05
C LEU A 143 -13.25 8.70 4.81
N LYS A 144 -12.85 9.93 5.10
CA LYS A 144 -11.47 10.39 5.04
C LYS A 144 -11.05 10.92 6.41
N ILE A 145 -9.98 10.38 6.95
CA ILE A 145 -9.40 10.76 8.24
C ILE A 145 -7.98 11.23 7.97
N PHE A 146 -7.57 12.33 8.58
CA PHE A 146 -6.18 12.78 8.59
C PHE A 146 -5.67 12.80 10.03
N LEU A 147 -4.51 12.19 10.27
CA LEU A 147 -3.83 12.12 11.56
C LEU A 147 -2.51 12.89 11.54
#